data_AF-A0A951GBG2-F1
#
_entry.id   AF-A0A951GBG2-F1
#
_cell.length_a   1.000
_cell.length_b   1.000
_cell.length_c   1.000
_cell.angle_alpha   90.00
_cell.angle_beta   90.00
_cell.angle_gamma   90.00
#
_symmetry.space_group_name_H-M   'P 1'
#
loop_
_entity.id
_entity.type
_entity.pdbx_description
1 polymer ?
#
loop_
_entity_poly.entity_id
_entity_poly.type
_entity_poly.pdbx_seq_one_letter_code
_entity_poly.pdbx_strand_id
1 'polypeptide(L)'
;MNPLAGASVTPERIDQGVDYSGSGTLGAIGDGKVTYAGTSATGWPGAFVEYQLTSGSFAGRYVYCAESITPAARLHVGQTVQAGQPIASIDGGIEVGWGSGVGTQPLAQADGQWSSGADRSNYASADGKDFSALIARLGGPPGKSEG
;
A
#
# COMPACT_ATOMS: atom_id res chain seq x y z
N MET A 1 0.70 12.96 -3.50
CA MET A 1 0.55 13.31 -2.07
C MET A 1 1.25 12.24 -1.24
N ASN A 2 2.00 12.60 -0.20
CA ASN A 2 2.54 11.59 0.73
C ASN A 2 1.38 10.87 1.44
N PRO A 3 1.17 9.55 1.25
CA PRO A 3 0.05 8.83 1.85
C PRO A 3 0.18 8.70 3.37
N LEU A 4 1.39 8.85 3.92
CA LEU A 4 1.71 8.73 5.35
C LEU A 4 1.75 10.09 6.08
N ALA A 5 1.37 11.19 5.41
CA ALA A 5 1.44 12.53 6.01
C ALA A 5 0.54 12.70 7.26
N GLY A 6 -0.51 11.88 7.37
CA GLY A 6 -1.41 11.84 8.53
C GLY A 6 -1.07 10.76 9.56
N ALA A 7 0.12 10.17 9.51
CA ALA A 7 0.53 9.06 10.34
C ALA A 7 1.89 9.27 10.99
N SER A 8 2.08 8.64 12.16
CA SER A 8 3.39 8.49 12.80
C SER A 8 3.81 7.04 12.64
N VAL A 9 4.78 6.81 11.75
CA VAL A 9 5.23 5.47 11.38
C VAL A 9 6.74 5.32 11.49
N THR A 10 7.16 4.11 11.83
CA THR A 10 8.54 3.65 11.71
C THR A 10 8.65 2.81 10.45
N PRO A 11 9.52 3.15 9.49
CA PRO A 11 9.76 2.32 8.33
C PRO A 11 10.38 0.98 8.72
N GLU A 12 9.93 -0.07 8.06
CA GLU A 12 10.42 -1.44 8.20
C GLU A 12 10.94 -1.92 6.84
N ARG A 13 10.95 -3.23 6.58
CA ARG A 13 11.56 -3.79 5.39
C ARG A 13 10.82 -3.38 4.11
N ILE A 14 11.47 -3.65 2.98
CA ILE A 14 10.85 -3.62 1.65
C ILE A 14 10.68 -5.08 1.23
N ASP A 15 9.49 -5.46 0.78
CA ASP A 15 9.18 -6.79 0.26
C ASP A 15 8.35 -6.72 -1.04
N GLN A 16 7.04 -7.02 -1.02
CA GLN A 16 6.12 -6.79 -2.14
C GLN A 16 5.74 -5.31 -2.26
N GLY A 17 5.79 -4.61 -1.13
CA GLY A 17 5.60 -3.19 -0.96
C GLY A 17 6.61 -2.68 0.05
N VAL A 18 6.13 -1.80 0.94
CA VAL A 18 6.92 -1.23 2.01
C VAL A 18 6.19 -1.40 3.32
N ASP A 19 6.87 -2.02 4.27
CA ASP A 19 6.37 -2.24 5.62
C ASP A 19 6.57 -0.99 6.50
N TYR A 20 5.58 -0.74 7.34
CA TYR A 20 5.62 0.28 8.37
C TYR A 20 4.93 -0.22 9.63
N SER A 21 5.45 0.14 10.80
CA SER A 21 4.71 0.04 12.07
C SER A 21 4.34 1.41 12.60
N GLY A 22 3.11 1.58 13.10
CA GLY A 22 2.72 2.84 13.70
C GLY A 22 1.23 3.03 13.90
N SER A 23 0.80 4.29 13.82
CA SER A 23 -0.61 4.67 13.94
C SER A 23 -0.92 5.97 13.20
N GLY A 24 -2.20 6.19 12.91
CA GLY A 24 -2.69 7.43 12.28
C GLY A 24 -3.53 7.15 11.05
N THR A 25 -3.48 8.04 10.07
CA THR A 25 -4.32 7.96 8.86
C THR A 25 -3.48 7.77 7.60
N LEU A 26 -3.89 6.80 6.78
CA LEU A 26 -3.44 6.63 5.40
C LEU A 26 -4.33 7.43 4.46
N GLY A 27 -3.71 8.33 3.70
CA GLY A 27 -4.34 9.05 2.60
C GLY A 27 -4.12 8.38 1.25
N ALA A 28 -5.01 8.61 0.29
CA ALA A 28 -4.76 8.24 -1.10
C ALA A 28 -3.56 9.03 -1.66
N ILE A 29 -2.67 8.36 -2.40
CA ILE A 29 -1.45 8.97 -2.96
C ILE A 29 -1.76 9.96 -4.09
N GLY A 30 -2.88 9.74 -4.78
CA GLY A 30 -3.38 10.48 -5.93
C GLY A 30 -4.87 10.25 -6.10
N ASP A 31 -5.47 10.91 -7.10
CA ASP A 31 -6.87 10.65 -7.44
C ASP A 31 -7.03 9.23 -7.98
N GLY A 32 -8.09 8.56 -7.58
CA GLY A 32 -8.28 7.17 -7.96
C GLY A 32 -9.69 6.64 -7.76
N LYS A 33 -9.88 5.38 -8.15
CA LYS A 33 -11.13 4.63 -7.98
C LYS A 33 -10.85 3.37 -7.18
N VAL A 34 -11.56 3.21 -6.07
CA VAL A 34 -11.45 2.02 -5.20
C VAL A 34 -11.88 0.78 -5.96
N THR A 35 -11.01 -0.23 -6.00
CA THR A 35 -11.22 -1.52 -6.67
C THR A 35 -11.43 -2.65 -5.66
N TYR A 36 -10.91 -2.50 -4.44
CA TYR A 36 -11.14 -3.44 -3.35
C TYR A 36 -11.18 -2.70 -2.00
N ALA A 37 -12.06 -3.15 -1.09
CA ALA A 37 -12.05 -2.75 0.31
C ALA A 37 -12.66 -3.89 1.16
N GLY A 38 -11.84 -4.56 1.97
CA GLY A 38 -12.26 -5.69 2.78
C GLY A 38 -11.55 -5.72 4.14
N THR A 39 -12.25 -6.20 5.17
CA THR A 39 -11.75 -6.25 6.55
C THR A 39 -11.52 -7.68 7.06
N SER A 40 -11.92 -8.70 6.31
CA SER A 40 -11.75 -10.11 6.65
C SER A 40 -11.68 -10.97 5.39
N ALA A 41 -11.11 -12.17 5.51
CA ALA A 41 -10.93 -13.11 4.40
C ALA A 41 -10.22 -12.52 3.16
N THR A 42 -9.33 -11.55 3.39
CA THR A 42 -8.57 -10.84 2.35
C THR A 42 -7.37 -11.65 1.84
N GLY A 43 -6.94 -12.68 2.59
CA GLY A 43 -5.68 -13.38 2.37
C GLY A 43 -4.47 -12.72 3.06
N TRP A 44 -4.68 -11.56 3.68
CA TRP A 44 -3.68 -10.83 4.47
C TRP A 44 -3.94 -11.01 5.98
N PRO A 45 -2.95 -10.75 6.85
CA PRO A 45 -3.12 -10.77 8.30
C PRO A 45 -4.19 -9.82 8.87
N GLY A 46 -4.79 -8.97 8.03
CA GLY A 46 -5.89 -8.07 8.39
C GLY A 46 -6.65 -7.56 7.16
N ALA A 47 -6.93 -6.27 7.14
CA ALA A 47 -7.70 -5.65 6.08
C ALA A 47 -6.87 -5.45 4.80
N PHE A 48 -7.55 -5.14 3.70
CA PHE A 48 -6.94 -4.80 2.42
C PHE A 48 -7.80 -3.76 1.71
N VAL A 49 -7.15 -2.74 1.17
CA VAL A 49 -7.78 -1.72 0.32
C VAL A 49 -6.92 -1.57 -0.93
N GLU A 50 -7.55 -1.50 -2.09
CA GLU A 50 -6.90 -1.19 -3.36
C GLU A 50 -7.68 -0.14 -4.12
N TYR A 51 -6.96 0.75 -4.82
CA TYR A 51 -7.54 1.70 -5.75
C TYR A 51 -6.64 1.90 -6.98
N GLN A 52 -7.27 2.11 -8.13
CA GLN A 52 -6.59 2.47 -9.37
C GLN A 52 -6.44 3.98 -9.47
N LEU A 53 -5.24 4.46 -9.77
CA LEU A 53 -4.98 5.88 -10.04
C LEU A 53 -5.62 6.30 -11.36
N THR A 54 -6.36 7.40 -11.34
CA THR A 54 -7.11 7.90 -12.51
C THR A 54 -6.45 9.10 -13.17
N SER A 55 -5.42 9.69 -12.56
CA SER A 55 -4.70 10.86 -13.07
C SER A 55 -3.21 10.85 -12.71
N GLY A 56 -2.44 11.78 -13.29
CA GLY A 56 -1.00 11.92 -13.05
C GLY A 56 -0.12 10.93 -13.81
N SER A 57 1.18 10.92 -13.50
CA SER A 57 2.20 10.10 -14.19
C SER A 57 2.04 8.58 -13.97
N PHE A 58 1.26 8.19 -12.97
CA PHE A 58 0.99 6.79 -12.63
C PHE A 58 -0.45 6.38 -12.92
N ALA A 59 -1.20 7.15 -13.73
CA ALA A 59 -2.55 6.81 -14.12
C ALA A 59 -2.61 5.38 -14.70
N GLY A 60 -3.60 4.60 -14.26
CA GLY A 60 -3.76 3.18 -14.61
C GLY A 60 -3.08 2.21 -13.64
N ARG A 61 -2.12 2.65 -12.82
CA ARG A 61 -1.51 1.81 -11.77
C ARG A 61 -2.43 1.67 -10.57
N TYR A 62 -2.29 0.56 -9.84
CA TYR A 62 -3.07 0.26 -8.64
C TYR A 62 -2.20 0.40 -7.40
N VAL A 63 -2.78 0.89 -6.31
CA VAL A 63 -2.09 1.05 -5.03
C VAL A 63 -2.87 0.26 -3.98
N TYR A 64 -2.17 -0.54 -3.17
CA TYR A 64 -2.77 -1.22 -2.03
C TYR A 64 -2.26 -0.70 -0.69
N CYS A 65 -3.08 -0.91 0.34
CA CYS A 65 -2.64 -0.96 1.73
C CYS A 65 -3.26 -2.19 2.41
N ALA A 66 -2.49 -2.83 3.29
CA ALA A 66 -2.85 -4.11 3.89
C ALA A 66 -2.51 -4.20 5.38
N GLU A 67 -2.94 -5.31 5.99
CA GLU A 67 -2.66 -5.75 7.37
C GLU A 67 -3.41 -4.95 8.44
N SER A 68 -2.70 -4.28 9.36
CA SER A 68 -3.27 -3.59 10.52
C SER A 68 -3.79 -2.21 10.13
N ILE A 69 -4.76 -2.22 9.21
CA ILE A 69 -5.52 -1.06 8.79
C ILE A 69 -7.01 -1.25 9.05
N THR A 70 -7.73 -0.14 9.25
CA THR A 70 -9.20 -0.11 9.18
C THR A 70 -9.62 0.81 8.05
N PRO A 71 -10.31 0.32 7.00
CA PRO A 71 -10.81 1.17 5.92
C PRO A 71 -11.70 2.30 6.46
N ALA A 72 -11.61 3.48 5.85
CA ALA A 72 -12.44 4.61 6.23
C ALA A 72 -13.94 4.24 6.13
N ALA A 73 -14.76 4.68 7.08
CA ALA A 73 -16.13 4.18 7.27
C ALA A 73 -17.06 4.26 6.04
N ARG A 74 -16.79 5.15 5.08
CA ARG A 74 -17.58 5.29 3.85
C ARG A 74 -16.88 4.74 2.60
N LEU A 75 -15.68 4.19 2.75
CA LEU A 75 -14.91 3.64 1.64
C LEU A 75 -15.62 2.42 1.08
N HIS A 76 -15.90 2.43 -0.22
CA HIS A 76 -16.52 1.31 -0.91
C HIS A 76 -16.00 1.17 -2.34
N VAL A 77 -16.07 -0.05 -2.87
CA VAL A 77 -15.68 -0.34 -4.26
C VAL A 77 -16.47 0.54 -5.23
N GLY A 78 -15.79 1.11 -6.21
CA GLY A 78 -16.35 2.04 -7.18
C GLY A 78 -16.28 3.51 -6.76
N GLN A 79 -16.02 3.80 -5.49
CA GLN A 79 -15.85 5.17 -5.00
C GLN A 79 -14.63 5.84 -5.64
N THR A 80 -14.78 7.11 -6.02
CA THR A 80 -13.65 7.96 -6.37
C THR A 80 -13.06 8.59 -5.11
N VAL A 81 -11.73 8.58 -5.01
CA VAL A 81 -10.96 9.21 -3.95
C VAL A 81 -10.07 10.30 -4.53
N GLN A 82 -9.81 11.34 -3.75
CA GLN A 82 -8.89 12.42 -4.12
C GLN A 82 -7.53 12.25 -3.45
N ALA A 83 -6.47 12.80 -4.05
CA ALA A 83 -5.15 12.85 -3.43
C ALA A 83 -5.22 13.41 -1.99
N GLY A 84 -4.69 12.67 -1.01
CA GLY A 84 -4.69 13.01 0.41
C GLY A 84 -5.99 12.69 1.16
N GLN A 85 -7.05 12.26 0.47
CA GLN A 85 -8.27 11.82 1.13
C GLN A 85 -7.98 10.60 2.02
N PRO A 86 -8.41 10.60 3.30
CA PRO A 86 -8.31 9.42 4.16
C PRO A 86 -8.99 8.20 3.54
N ILE A 87 -8.24 7.09 3.44
CA ILE A 87 -8.75 5.80 2.95
C ILE A 87 -8.69 4.71 4.01
N ALA A 88 -7.80 4.83 5.00
CA ALA A 88 -7.75 3.90 6.14
C ALA A 88 -7.09 4.55 7.36
N SER A 89 -7.35 4.01 8.55
CA SER A 89 -6.53 4.25 9.74
C SER A 89 -5.54 3.11 9.94
N ILE A 90 -4.40 3.41 10.56
CA ILE A 90 -3.33 2.47 10.92
C ILE A 90 -3.40 2.21 12.43
N ASP A 91 -3.28 0.95 12.84
CA ASP A 91 -3.21 0.53 14.25
C ASP A 91 -2.16 -0.56 14.53
N GLY A 92 -1.18 -0.73 13.64
CA GLY A 92 -0.10 -1.69 13.82
C GLY A 92 0.88 -1.74 12.65
N GLY A 93 1.34 -2.94 12.33
CA GLY A 93 2.13 -3.25 11.13
C GLY A 93 1.25 -3.20 9.88
N ILE A 94 1.71 -2.50 8.87
CA ILE A 94 1.04 -2.33 7.58
C ILE A 94 2.04 -2.55 6.46
N GLU A 95 1.51 -2.94 5.30
CA GLU A 95 2.25 -2.94 4.05
C GLU A 95 1.53 -2.07 3.01
N VAL A 96 2.26 -1.22 2.30
CA VAL A 96 1.74 -0.39 1.20
C VAL A 96 2.59 -0.56 -0.06
N GLY A 97 1.94 -0.67 -1.22
CA GLY A 97 2.66 -0.98 -2.45
C GLY A 97 1.85 -0.84 -3.72
N TRP A 98 2.46 -1.24 -4.84
CA TRP A 98 1.77 -1.37 -6.11
C TRP A 98 0.89 -2.62 -6.12
N GLY A 99 -0.40 -2.47 -6.40
CA GLY A 99 -1.34 -3.57 -6.60
C GLY A 99 -1.32 -4.09 -8.03
N SER A 100 -1.75 -5.33 -8.23
CA SER A 100 -1.91 -5.90 -9.58
C SER A 100 -3.24 -5.53 -10.24
N GLY A 101 -4.21 -5.00 -9.47
CA GLY A 101 -5.59 -4.83 -9.91
C GLY A 101 -6.40 -6.13 -9.94
N VAL A 102 -5.85 -7.23 -9.43
CA VAL A 102 -6.49 -8.55 -9.39
C VAL A 102 -6.66 -9.01 -7.94
N GLY A 103 -7.85 -8.82 -7.39
CA GLY A 103 -8.18 -9.25 -6.03
C GLY A 103 -7.33 -8.52 -4.98
N THR A 104 -6.63 -9.27 -4.14
CA THR A 104 -5.74 -8.74 -3.08
C THR A 104 -4.26 -9.00 -3.36
N GLN A 105 -3.91 -9.20 -4.64
CA GLN A 105 -2.57 -9.57 -5.08
C GLN A 105 -1.69 -8.32 -5.30
N PRO A 106 -0.50 -8.24 -4.68
CA PRO A 106 0.51 -7.22 -5.00
C PRO A 106 1.07 -7.39 -6.42
N LEU A 107 1.51 -6.29 -7.03
CA LEU A 107 2.16 -6.32 -8.34
C LEU A 107 3.43 -7.18 -8.31
N ALA A 108 4.22 -7.10 -7.23
CA ALA A 108 5.42 -7.92 -7.04
C ALA A 108 5.15 -9.42 -7.14
N GLN A 109 4.00 -9.89 -6.65
CA GLN A 109 3.59 -11.28 -6.78
C GLN A 109 3.15 -11.61 -8.22
N ALA A 110 2.39 -10.71 -8.85
CA ALA A 110 1.93 -10.88 -10.24
C ALA A 110 3.10 -10.94 -11.23
N ASP A 111 4.16 -10.16 -10.99
CA ASP A 111 5.37 -10.11 -11.80
C ASP A 111 6.38 -11.23 -11.45
N GLY A 112 6.04 -12.10 -10.50
CA GLY A 112 6.91 -13.22 -10.09
C GLY A 112 8.16 -12.78 -9.31
N GLN A 113 8.18 -11.55 -8.80
CA GLN A 113 9.28 -11.00 -8.00
C GLN A 113 9.21 -11.41 -6.54
N TRP A 114 8.06 -11.93 -6.10
CA TRP A 114 7.84 -12.37 -4.74
C TRP A 114 7.19 -13.76 -4.65
N SER A 115 7.58 -14.51 -3.63
CA SER A 115 7.01 -15.79 -3.24
C SER A 115 7.16 -15.98 -1.73
N SER A 116 6.51 -17.00 -1.16
CA SER A 116 6.71 -17.35 0.26
C SER A 116 8.16 -17.70 0.63
N GLY A 117 9.01 -18.06 -0.35
CA GLY A 117 10.45 -18.20 -0.14
C GLY A 117 11.20 -16.86 -0.10
N ALA A 118 10.71 -15.86 -0.84
CA ALA A 118 11.25 -14.50 -0.82
C ALA A 118 10.98 -13.80 0.51
N ASP A 119 9.78 -14.03 1.07
CA ASP A 119 9.39 -13.54 2.40
C ASP A 119 10.36 -13.99 3.51
N ARG A 120 10.66 -15.30 3.54
CA ARG A 120 11.62 -15.88 4.51
C ARG A 120 13.03 -15.33 4.39
N SER A 121 13.36 -14.79 3.22
CA SER A 121 14.70 -14.27 2.91
C SER A 121 14.75 -12.74 2.98
N ASN A 122 13.66 -12.08 3.39
CA ASN A 122 13.51 -10.62 3.40
C ASN A 122 13.95 -9.95 2.09
N TYR A 123 13.61 -10.56 0.94
CA TYR A 123 14.05 -10.03 -0.35
C TYR A 123 13.15 -8.88 -0.81
N ALA A 124 13.75 -7.69 -0.95
CA ALA A 124 13.08 -6.52 -1.51
C ALA A 124 12.86 -6.67 -3.03
N SER A 125 11.58 -6.78 -3.45
CA SER A 125 11.19 -6.81 -4.87
C SER A 125 11.52 -5.51 -5.60
N ALA A 126 11.54 -5.54 -6.93
CA ALA A 126 11.74 -4.33 -7.71
C ALA A 126 10.53 -3.38 -7.57
N ASP A 127 9.32 -3.91 -7.48
CA ASP A 127 8.09 -3.12 -7.29
C ASP A 127 8.03 -2.48 -5.89
N GLY A 128 8.42 -3.20 -4.84
CA GLY A 128 8.54 -2.64 -3.49
C GLY A 128 9.58 -1.52 -3.42
N LYS A 129 10.73 -1.70 -4.10
CA LYS A 129 11.76 -0.64 -4.23
C LYS A 129 11.25 0.57 -5.00
N ASP A 130 10.53 0.38 -6.10
CA ASP A 130 9.91 1.47 -6.88
C ASP A 130 8.90 2.25 -6.02
N PHE A 131 8.06 1.55 -5.27
CA PHE A 131 7.09 2.18 -4.38
C PHE A 131 7.77 2.93 -3.22
N SER A 132 8.80 2.35 -2.60
CA SER A 132 9.61 3.01 -1.57
C SER A 132 10.25 4.30 -2.09
N ALA A 133 10.81 4.28 -3.29
CA ALA A 133 11.36 5.47 -3.94
C ALA A 133 10.27 6.53 -4.22
N LEU A 134 9.06 6.12 -4.58
CA LEU A 134 7.93 7.03 -4.72
C LEU A 134 7.55 7.68 -3.39
N ILE A 135 7.44 6.91 -2.30
CA ILE A 135 7.17 7.46 -0.96
C ILE A 135 8.21 8.52 -0.58
N ALA A 136 9.50 8.24 -0.78
CA ALA A 136 10.57 9.19 -0.53
C ALA A 136 10.43 10.48 -1.36
N ARG A 137 10.15 10.35 -2.66
CA ARG A 137 9.94 11.51 -3.57
C ARG A 137 8.75 12.37 -3.15
N LEU A 138 7.75 11.77 -2.52
CA LEU A 138 6.58 12.47 -2.02
C LEU A 138 6.80 13.09 -0.63
N GLY A 139 7.96 12.89 -0.01
CA GLY A 139 8.32 13.41 1.31
C GLY A 139 7.93 12.50 2.47
N GLY A 140 7.57 11.24 2.20
CA GLY A 140 7.39 10.21 3.21
C GLY A 140 8.69 9.45 3.51
N PRO A 141 8.73 8.66 4.58
CA PRO A 141 9.94 7.92 4.93
C PRO A 141 10.07 6.67 4.04
N PRO A 142 11.20 6.46 3.33
CA PRO A 142 11.40 5.24 2.55
C PRO A 142 11.50 4.01 3.45
N GLY A 143 11.19 2.85 2.88
CA GLY A 143 11.45 1.56 3.52
C GLY A 143 12.93 1.34 3.79
N LYS A 144 13.22 0.55 4.82
CA LYS A 144 14.58 0.08 5.11
C LYS A 144 14.99 -0.92 4.04
N SER A 145 16.06 -0.59 3.34
CA SER A 145 16.80 -1.57 2.55
C SER A 145 17.53 -2.47 3.54
N GLU A 146 16.87 -3.52 4.04
CA GLU A 146 17.59 -4.54 4.78
C GLU A 146 18.43 -5.36 3.79
N GLY A 147 19.64 -5.72 4.23
CA GLY A 147 20.66 -6.44 3.49
C GLY A 147 20.86 -7.86 4.01
#